data_AF-A0A963X703-F1
#
_entry.id   AF-A0A963X703-F1
#
_cell.length_a   1.000
_cell.length_b   1.000
_cell.length_c   1.000
_cell.angle_alpha   90.00
_cell.angle_beta   90.00
_cell.angle_gamma   90.00
#
_symmetry.space_group_name_H-M   'P 1'
#
loop_
_entity.id
_entity.type
_entity.pdbx_description
1 polymer ?
#
loop_
_entity_poly.entity_id
_entity_poly.type
_entity_poly.pdbx_seq_one_letter_code
_entity_poly.pdbx_strand_id
1 'polypeptide(L)' 'PPAMVPAPAAPVRLPVFGEANIALPPGGSVARMTAEGDRLFLHIDDPAGGGRVVVVDLTDGRTLGTLYLRP' A
#
# COMPACT_ATOMS: atom_id res chain seq x y z
N PRO A 1 -19.19 45.99 -9.03
CA PRO A 1 -18.79 44.91 -8.10
C PRO A 1 -17.26 44.74 -8.07
N PRO A 2 -16.62 44.65 -6.89
CA PRO A 2 -15.18 44.37 -6.82
C PRO A 2 -14.89 42.97 -7.36
N ALA A 3 -13.87 42.83 -8.20
CA ALA A 3 -13.45 41.55 -8.73
C ALA A 3 -12.89 40.68 -7.59
N MET A 4 -13.48 39.50 -7.38
CA MET A 4 -12.90 38.47 -6.51
C MET A 4 -11.54 38.06 -7.08
N VAL A 5 -10.47 38.29 -6.33
CA VAL A 5 -9.14 37.76 -6.66
C VAL A 5 -9.21 36.24 -6.45
N PRO A 6 -8.88 35.42 -7.45
CA PRO A 6 -8.86 33.98 -7.27
C PRO A 6 -7.80 33.62 -6.23
N ALA A 7 -8.18 32.79 -5.24
CA ALA A 7 -7.28 32.31 -4.22
C ALA A 7 -6.13 31.50 -4.88
N PRO A 8 -4.90 31.59 -4.34
CA PRO A 8 -3.80 30.78 -4.84
C PRO A 8 -4.15 29.30 -4.77
N ALA A 9 -3.96 28.58 -5.87
CA ALA A 9 -4.17 27.14 -5.91
C ALA A 9 -3.23 26.46 -4.90
N ALA A 10 -3.79 25.57 -4.08
CA ALA A 10 -3.01 24.79 -3.13
C ALA A 10 -1.94 23.97 -3.87
N PRO A 11 -0.72 23.85 -3.32
CA PRO A 11 0.34 23.10 -3.96
C PRO A 11 -0.09 21.64 -4.12
N VAL A 12 0.00 21.14 -5.35
CA VAL A 12 -0.22 19.73 -5.68
C VAL A 12 0.90 18.93 -5.00
N ARG A 13 0.55 18.15 -3.97
CA ARG A 13 1.48 17.19 -3.38
C ARG A 13 1.56 16.00 -4.32
N LEU A 14 2.66 15.91 -5.07
CA LEU A 14 2.96 14.72 -5.87
C LEU A 14 3.09 13.52 -4.92
N PRO A 15 2.58 12.33 -5.29
CA PRO A 15 2.90 11.10 -4.58
C PRO A 15 4.42 10.94 -4.59
N VAL A 16 5.05 10.99 -3.42
CA VAL A 16 6.47 10.65 -3.31
C VAL A 16 6.51 9.14 -3.45
N PHE A 17 6.98 8.66 -4.61
CA PHE A 17 7.29 7.24 -4.76
C PHE A 17 8.41 6.94 -3.77
N GLY A 18 8.02 6.44 -2.61
CA GLY A 18 8.88 6.23 -1.45
C GLY A 18 9.36 4.79 -1.35
N GLU A 19 10.09 4.50 -0.27
CA GLU A 19 10.44 3.13 0.10
C GLU A 19 9.39 2.56 1.05
N ALA A 20 8.81 1.41 0.71
CA ALA A 20 7.88 0.68 1.57
C ALA A 20 8.57 -0.57 2.12
N ASN A 21 8.64 -0.66 3.45
CA ASN A 21 9.20 -1.81 4.15
C ASN A 21 8.09 -2.70 4.69
N ILE A 22 8.07 -3.97 4.28
CA ILE A 22 7.03 -4.94 4.67
C ILE A 22 7.67 -6.09 5.42
N ALA A 23 7.23 -6.28 6.67
CA ALA A 23 7.75 -7.35 7.51
C ALA A 23 7.20 -8.71 7.06
N LEU A 24 8.08 -9.56 6.56
CA LEU A 24 7.78 -10.97 6.29
C LEU A 24 7.88 -11.79 7.59
N PRO A 25 7.11 -12.88 7.73
CA PRO A 25 7.29 -13.79 8.86
C PRO A 25 8.64 -14.50 8.72
N PRO A 26 9.24 -15.00 9.81
CA PRO A 26 10.49 -15.77 9.73
C PRO A 26 10.35 -16.95 8.76
N GLY A 27 11.20 -17.00 7.74
CA GLY A 27 11.15 -18.02 6.69
C GLY A 27 9.99 -17.88 5.69
N GLY A 28 9.13 -16.86 5.84
CA GLY A 28 8.08 -16.54 4.89
C GLY A 28 8.60 -15.87 3.63
N SER A 29 7.85 -16.03 2.56
CA SER A 29 8.18 -15.50 1.24
C SER A 29 6.96 -14.87 0.58
N VAL A 30 7.21 -13.94 -0.35
CA VAL A 30 6.14 -13.40 -1.20
C VAL A 30 5.81 -14.46 -2.25
N ALA A 31 4.61 -15.02 -2.15
CA ALA A 31 4.10 -16.03 -3.07
C ALA A 31 3.53 -15.41 -4.35
N ARG A 32 2.84 -14.27 -4.20
CA ARG A 32 2.25 -13.54 -5.32
C ARG A 32 2.15 -12.05 -5.02
N MET A 33 2.31 -11.26 -6.07
CA MET A 33 2.09 -9.82 -6.04
C MET A 33 1.11 -9.44 -7.15
N THR A 34 0.13 -8.61 -6.85
CA THR A 34 -0.86 -8.12 -7.83
C THR A 34 -1.15 -6.66 -7.55
N ALA A 35 -1.10 -5.82 -8.58
CA ALA A 35 -1.42 -4.40 -8.48
C ALA A 35 -2.77 -4.13 -9.17
N GLU A 36 -3.64 -3.37 -8.52
CA GLU A 36 -4.93 -2.94 -9.06
C GLU A 36 -5.24 -1.51 -8.59
N GLY A 37 -5.30 -0.57 -9.54
CA GLY A 37 -5.39 0.86 -9.24
C GLY A 37 -4.21 1.32 -8.37
N ASP A 38 -4.51 2.02 -7.28
CA ASP A 38 -3.51 2.51 -6.33
C ASP A 38 -3.21 1.49 -5.21
N ARG A 39 -3.51 0.21 -5.43
CA ARG A 39 -3.32 -0.83 -4.42
C ARG A 39 -2.40 -1.94 -4.91
N LEU A 40 -1.53 -2.38 -4.01
CA LEU A 40 -0.70 -3.57 -4.15
C LEU A 40 -1.17 -4.63 -3.16
N PHE A 41 -1.47 -5.82 -3.68
CA PHE A 41 -1.82 -7.00 -2.91
C PHE A 41 -0.63 -7.96 -2.92
N LEU A 42 -0.17 -8.30 -1.72
CA LEU A 42 0.95 -9.21 -1.49
C LEU A 42 0.45 -10.45 -0.78
N HIS A 43 0.44 -11.57 -1.46
CA HIS A 43 0.28 -12.88 -0.83
C HIS A 43 1.62 -13.32 -0.27
N ILE A 44 1.65 -13.54 1.03
CA ILE A 44 2.82 -14.01 1.77
C ILE A 44 2.48 -15.38 2.33
N ASP A 45 3.30 -16.36 1.98
CA ASP A 45 3.21 -17.71 2.54
C ASP A 45 3.87 -17.72 3.92
N ASP A 46 3.19 -18.34 4.88
CA ASP A 46 3.74 -18.60 6.20
C ASP A 46 4.21 -20.05 6.28
N PRO A 47 5.52 -20.30 6.53
CA PRO A 47 6.05 -21.66 6.63
C PRO A 47 5.43 -22.46 7.79
N ALA A 48 4.82 -21.82 8.79
CA ALA A 48 4.12 -22.49 9.88
C ALA A 48 2.73 -23.03 9.49
N GLY A 49 2.28 -22.81 8.25
CA GLY A 49 0.98 -23.21 7.76
C GLY A 49 -0.02 -22.06 7.80
N GLY A 50 -0.60 -21.74 6.64
CA GLY A 50 -1.46 -20.58 6.43
C GLY A 50 -0.81 -19.58 5.48
N GLY A 51 -1.26 -18.34 5.54
CA GLY A 51 -0.70 -17.24 4.76
C GLY A 51 -1.30 -15.90 5.17
N ARG A 52 -0.87 -14.83 4.53
CA ARG A 52 -1.53 -13.53 4.69
C ARG A 52 -1.50 -12.73 3.42
N VAL A 53 -2.51 -11.88 3.27
CA VAL A 53 -2.58 -10.87 2.23
C VAL A 53 -2.31 -9.52 2.86
N VAL A 54 -1.23 -8.87 2.45
CA VAL A 54 -0.93 -7.49 2.83
C VAL A 54 -1.39 -6.58 1.70
N VAL A 55 -2.20 -5.58 2.04
CA VAL A 55 -2.68 -4.57 1.10
C VAL A 55 -1.91 -3.30 1.35
N VAL A 56 -1.29 -2.74 0.32
CA VAL A 56 -0.45 -1.54 0.39
C VAL A 56 -1.00 -0.50 -0.57
N ASP A 57 -1.06 0.75 -0.12
CA ASP A 57 -1.34 1.91 -0.96
C ASP A 57 -0.09 2.27 -1.74
N LEU A 58 -0.17 2.28 -3.07
CA LEU A 58 0.96 2.62 -3.95
C LEU A 58 1.23 4.13 -4.03
N THR A 59 0.31 4.98 -3.55
CA THR A 59 0.44 6.43 -3.54
C THR A 59 1.41 6.90 -2.46
N ASP A 60 1.36 6.27 -1.29
CA ASP A 60 2.18 6.67 -0.13
C ASP A 60 2.98 5.51 0.49
N GLY A 61 2.88 4.30 -0.08
CA GLY A 61 3.60 3.10 0.37
C GLY A 61 3.08 2.51 1.68
N ARG A 62 1.98 3.02 2.25
CA ARG A 62 1.48 2.56 3.54
C ARG A 62 0.72 1.25 3.41
N THR A 63 0.87 0.40 4.42
CA THR A 63 0.01 -0.79 4.55
C THR A 63 -1.40 -0.36 4.94
N LEU A 64 -2.37 -0.62 4.07
CA LEU A 64 -3.80 -0.39 4.29
C LEU A 64 -4.40 -1.46 5.20
N GLY A 65 -3.87 -2.69 5.16
CA GLY A 65 -4.35 -3.78 6.00
C GLY A 65 -3.65 -5.10 5.79
N THR A 66 -4.00 -6.07 6.64
CA THR A 66 -3.52 -7.46 6.56
C THR A 66 -4.69 -8.41 6.80
N LEU A 67 -4.90 -9.33 5.86
CA LEU A 67 -5.83 -10.44 6.02
C LEU A 67 -5.03 -11.69 6.35
N TYR A 68 -5.34 -12.34 7.46
CA TYR A 68 -4.71 -13.61 7.84
C TYR A 68 -5.53 -14.77 7.29
N LEU A 69 -4.88 -15.65 6.57
CA LEU A 69 -5.45 -16.88 6.04
C LEU A 69 -5.06 -18.01 6.98
N ARG A 70 -6.05 -18.62 7.60
CA ARG A 70 -5.90 -19.82 8.43
C ARG A 70 -6.66 -20.97 7.77
N PRO A 71 -6.22 -22.23 7.96
CA PRO A 71 -6.99 -23.41 7.57
C PRO A 71 -8.40 -23.42 8.18
#